data_AF-A0A534SWV8-F1
#
_entry.id   AF-A0A534SWV8-F1
#
_cell.length_a   1.000
_cell.length_b   1.000
_cell.length_c   1.000
_cell.angle_alpha   90.00
_cell.angle_beta   90.00
_cell.angle_gamma   90.00
#
_symmetry.space_group_name_H-M   'P 1'
#
loop_
_entity.id
_entity.type
_entity.pdbx_description
1 polymer ?
#
loop_
_entity_poly.entity_id
_entity_poly.type
_entity_poly.pdbx_seq_one_letter_code
_entity_poly.pdbx_strand_id
1 'polypeptide(L)'
;MSCYDLSRLLFDLKMNESLYQRSLKDFEGVMGEYELTAEEKDALRAGDPRKLRQLGVHGMLCLYIKRLQPEFRDNIYWQQK
;
A
#
# COMPACT_ATOMS: atom_id res chain seq x y z
N MET A 1 -17.78 5.70 -6.32
CA MET A 1 -16.70 6.30 -5.51
C MET A 1 -15.39 6.14 -6.27
N SER A 2 -14.51 7.13 -6.22
CA SER A 2 -13.22 7.11 -6.93
C SER A 2 -12.15 6.51 -6.02
N CYS A 3 -11.35 5.55 -6.48
CA CYS A 3 -10.22 4.95 -5.75
C CYS A 3 -8.96 5.84 -5.77
N TYR A 4 -9.15 7.15 -5.86
CA TYR A 4 -8.08 8.11 -6.06
C TYR A 4 -7.11 8.13 -4.88
N ASP A 5 -7.63 8.29 -3.65
CA ASP A 5 -6.79 8.35 -2.45
C ASP A 5 -6.10 7.03 -2.15
N LEU A 6 -6.74 5.90 -2.45
CA LEU A 6 -6.10 4.59 -2.36
C LEU A 6 -4.93 4.46 -3.34
N SER A 7 -5.15 4.87 -4.59
CA SER A 7 -4.10 4.87 -5.62
C SER A 7 -2.97 5.86 -5.26
N ARG A 8 -3.32 7.02 -4.69
CA ARG A 8 -2.37 8.03 -4.21
C ARG A 8 -1.52 7.49 -3.08
N LEU A 9 -2.11 6.86 -2.05
CA LEU A 9 -1.36 6.23 -0.96
C LEU A 9 -0.37 5.19 -1.47
N LEU A 10 -0.79 4.31 -2.38
CA LEU A 10 0.10 3.28 -2.95
C LEU A 10 1.22 3.88 -3.80
N PHE A 11 0.95 5.00 -4.48
CA PHE A 11 1.96 5.76 -5.21
C PHE A 11 2.93 6.49 -4.28
N ASP A 12 2.44 7.10 -3.20
CA ASP A 12 3.26 7.79 -2.21
C ASP A 12 4.15 6.79 -1.46
N LEU A 13 3.64 5.61 -1.13
CA LEU A 13 4.42 4.50 -0.58
C LEU A 13 5.55 4.04 -1.51
N LYS A 14 5.36 4.19 -2.82
CA LYS A 14 6.39 3.90 -3.83
C LYS A 14 7.43 5.02 -3.93
N MET A 15 6.98 6.27 -3.93
CA MET A 15 7.83 7.43 -4.27
C MET A 15 8.50 8.09 -3.07
N ASN A 16 7.92 7.97 -1.88
CA ASN A 16 8.39 8.66 -0.68
C ASN A 16 8.90 7.64 0.35
N GLU A 17 10.23 7.55 0.45
CA GLU A 17 10.89 6.66 1.40
C GLU A 17 10.55 7.01 2.86
N SER A 18 10.43 8.29 3.21
CA SER A 18 10.07 8.72 4.56
C SER A 18 8.65 8.27 4.93
N LEU A 19 7.70 8.39 4.00
CA LEU A 19 6.33 7.91 4.18
C LEU A 19 6.29 6.39 4.30
N TYR A 20 7.08 5.68 3.48
CA TYR A 20 7.26 4.24 3.62
C TYR A 20 7.82 3.86 5.00
N GLN A 21 8.93 4.45 5.46
CA GLN A 21 9.51 4.17 6.78
C GLN A 21 8.55 4.47 7.92
N ARG A 22 7.74 5.53 7.80
CA ARG A 22 6.68 5.84 8.76
C ARG A 22 5.58 4.79 8.73
N SER A 23 5.14 4.36 7.55
CA SER A 23 4.12 3.30 7.40
C SER A 23 4.54 1.97 8.02
N LEU A 24 5.85 1.70 8.11
CA LEU A 24 6.35 0.50 8.80
C LEU A 24 6.17 0.55 10.33
N LYS A 25 6.11 1.75 10.90
CA LYS A 25 5.97 1.98 12.35
C LYS A 25 4.51 2.25 12.74
N ASP A 26 3.80 2.98 11.89
CA ASP A 26 2.43 3.45 12.14
C ASP A 26 1.65 3.52 10.82
N PHE A 27 1.16 2.37 10.35
CA PHE A 27 0.40 2.31 9.11
C PHE A 27 -1.01 2.90 9.26
N GLU A 28 -1.65 2.73 10.42
CA GLU A 28 -2.98 3.30 10.69
C GLU A 28 -2.95 4.83 10.68
N GLY A 29 -1.94 5.43 11.29
CA GLY A 29 -1.75 6.88 11.24
C GLY A 29 -1.51 7.40 9.83
N VAL A 30 -0.73 6.68 9.00
CA VAL A 30 -0.54 7.03 7.58
C VAL A 30 -1.85 6.90 6.80
N MET A 31 -2.61 5.81 6.96
CA MET A 31 -3.92 5.66 6.31
C MET A 31 -4.93 6.75 6.74
N GLY A 32 -4.80 7.29 7.95
CA GLY A 32 -5.62 8.39 8.45
C GLY A 32 -5.39 9.72 7.72
N GLU A 33 -4.29 9.87 6.98
CA GLU A 33 -4.00 11.08 6.20
C GLU A 33 -4.68 11.11 4.82
N TYR A 34 -5.36 10.03 4.47
CA TYR A 34 -6.03 9.84 3.18
C TYR A 34 -7.52 9.62 3.41
N GLU A 35 -8.36 10.11 2.49
CA GLU A 35 -9.81 9.93 2.54
C GLU A 35 -10.22 8.54 2.05
N LEU A 36 -9.79 7.51 2.80
CA LEU A 36 -10.07 6.10 2.49
C LEU A 36 -11.37 5.65 3.15
N THR A 37 -12.17 4.93 2.39
CA THR A 37 -13.35 4.21 2.88
C THR A 37 -12.95 3.07 3.82
N ALA A 38 -13.91 2.56 4.60
CA ALA A 38 -13.69 1.39 5.45
C ALA A 38 -13.20 0.18 4.65
N GLU A 39 -13.77 -0.04 3.46
CA GLU A 39 -13.42 -1.16 2.58
C GLU A 39 -11.99 -1.05 2.04
N GLU A 40 -11.54 0.15 1.68
CA GLU A 40 -10.16 0.40 1.24
C GLU A 40 -9.16 0.19 2.38
N LYS A 41 -9.48 0.66 3.59
CA LYS A 41 -8.65 0.42 4.78
C LYS A 41 -8.53 -1.07 5.09
N ASP A 42 -9.63 -1.81 5.00
CA ASP A 42 -9.62 -3.26 5.23
C ASP A 42 -8.84 -4.01 4.15
N ALA A 43 -8.92 -3.58 2.88
CA ALA A 43 -8.10 -4.15 1.81
C ALA A 43 -6.60 -3.87 2.01
N LEU A 44 -6.24 -2.67 2.48
CA LEU A 44 -4.87 -2.31 2.82
C LEU A 44 -4.34 -3.13 4.00
N ARG A 45 -5.13 -3.30 5.07
CA ARG A 45 -4.78 -4.14 6.24
C ARG A 45 -4.60 -5.60 5.87
N ALA A 46 -5.45 -6.11 4.99
CA ALA A 46 -5.33 -7.48 4.48
C ALA A 46 -4.04 -7.68 3.67
N GLY A 47 -3.44 -6.59 3.14
CA GLY A 47 -2.24 -6.65 2.33
C GLY A 47 -2.39 -7.49 1.06
N ASP A 48 -3.63 -7.66 0.56
CA ASP A 48 -3.94 -8.49 -0.59
C ASP A 48 -4.11 -7.61 -1.86
N PRO A 49 -3.18 -7.68 -2.83
CA PRO A 49 -3.29 -6.94 -4.08
C PRO A 49 -4.56 -7.24 -4.88
N ARG A 50 -5.14 -8.44 -4.71
CA ARG A 50 -6.37 -8.83 -5.40
C ARG A 50 -7.56 -8.02 -4.89
N LYS A 51 -7.65 -7.80 -3.57
CA LYS A 51 -8.66 -6.93 -2.95
C LYS A 51 -8.50 -5.48 -3.41
N LEU A 52 -7.27 -4.97 -3.42
CA LEU A 52 -6.99 -3.61 -3.92
C LEU A 52 -7.39 -3.44 -5.40
N ARG A 53 -7.17 -4.47 -6.23
CA ARG A 53 -7.56 -4.44 -7.65
C ARG A 53 -9.08 -4.44 -7.83
N GLN A 54 -9.83 -5.14 -6.98
CA GLN A 54 -11.30 -5.12 -6.99
C GLN A 54 -11.86 -3.73 -6.68
N LEU A 55 -11.14 -2.93 -5.89
CA LEU A 55 -11.48 -1.54 -5.57
C LEU A 55 -11.14 -0.55 -6.69
N GLY A 56 -10.59 -1.01 -7.82
CA GLY A 56 -10.30 -0.17 -8.99
C GLY A 56 -8.87 0.37 -9.06
N VAL A 57 -8.00 -0.01 -8.12
CA VAL A 57 -6.59 0.39 -8.15
C VAL A 57 -5.87 -0.25 -9.33
N HIS A 58 -4.98 0.51 -9.96
CA HIS A 58 -4.11 0.01 -11.02
C HIS A 58 -3.24 -1.16 -10.53
N GLY A 59 -3.23 -2.29 -11.25
CA GLY A 59 -2.62 -3.55 -10.78
C GLY A 59 -1.14 -3.45 -10.38
N MET A 60 -0.36 -2.59 -11.04
CA MET A 60 1.03 -2.32 -10.66
C MET A 60 1.16 -1.62 -9.31
N LEU A 61 0.21 -0.74 -8.95
CA LEU A 61 0.20 -0.06 -7.65
C LEU A 61 -0.12 -1.03 -6.51
N CYS A 62 -1.01 -2.00 -6.77
CA CYS A 62 -1.36 -3.03 -5.80
C CYS A 62 -0.16 -3.88 -5.34
N LEU A 63 0.92 -3.96 -6.13
CA LEU A 63 2.12 -4.71 -5.74
C LEU A 63 2.91 -4.01 -4.63
N TYR A 64 2.80 -2.69 -4.48
CA TYR A 64 3.55 -1.94 -3.46
C TYR A 64 3.04 -2.20 -2.05
N ILE A 65 1.79 -2.63 -1.88
CA ILE A 65 1.29 -3.04 -0.56
C ILE A 65 2.13 -4.17 0.03
N LYS A 66 2.67 -5.02 -0.84
CA LYS A 66 3.50 -6.14 -0.41
C LYS A 66 4.82 -5.70 0.20
N ARG A 67 5.33 -4.50 -0.11
CA ARG A 67 6.53 -3.95 0.55
C ARG A 67 6.32 -3.73 2.04
N LEU A 68 5.07 -3.53 2.47
CA LEU A 68 4.74 -3.42 3.90
C LEU A 68 4.88 -4.77 4.61
N GLN A 69 4.66 -5.89 3.92
CA GLN A 69 4.81 -7.23 4.48
C GLN A 69 6.30 -7.62 4.60
N PRO A 70 6.78 -7.98 5.81
CA PRO A 70 8.19 -8.37 6.02
C PRO A 70 8.63 -9.51 5.10
N GLU A 71 7.78 -10.52 4.93
CA GLU A 71 8.00 -11.71 4.10
C GLU A 71 8.28 -11.37 2.62
N PHE A 72 7.76 -10.24 2.14
CA PHE A 72 7.99 -9.79 0.76
C PHE A 72 9.29 -9.02 0.58
N ARG A 73 9.90 -8.53 1.66
CA ARG A 73 11.21 -7.87 1.65
C ARG A 73 12.36 -8.87 1.57
N ASP A 74 12.14 -10.08 2.10
CA ASP A 74 13.07 -11.21 1.99
C ASP A 74 12.99 -11.90 0.62
N ASN A 75 12.07 -11.46 -0.26
CA ASN A 75 11.96 -11.99 -1.60
C ASN A 75 13.13 -11.52 -2.46
N ILE A 76 13.96 -12.50 -2.85
CA ILE A 76 15.22 -12.44 -3.63
C ILE A 76 15.20 -11.48 -4.82
N TYR A 77 14.03 -11.21 -5.42
CA TYR A 77 13.86 -10.27 -6.53
C TYR A 77 14.09 -8.80 -6.17
N TRP A 78 13.96 -8.40 -4.90
CA TRP A 78 14.18 -7.01 -4.44
C TRP A 78 15.53 -6.80 -3.73
N GLN A 79 16.31 -7.88 -3.58
CA GLN A 79 17.67 -7.86 -3.01
C GLN A 79 18.75 -7.53 -4.06
N GLN A 80 18.38 -7.30 -5.33
CA GLN A 80 19.35 -6.91 -6.34
C GLN A 80 19.71 -5.42 -6.17
N LYS A 81 20.87 -5.21 -5.55
CA LYS A 81 21.64 -3.95 -5.56
C LYS A 81 22.07 -3.57 -6.97
#